data_AF-A0A6S7B5A6-F1
#
_entry.id   AF-A0A6S7B5A6-F1
#
_cell.length_a   1.000
_cell.length_b   1.000
_cell.length_c   1.000
_cell.angle_alpha   90.00
_cell.angle_beta   90.00
_cell.angle_gamma   90.00
#
_symmetry.space_group_name_H-M   'P 1'
#
loop_
_entity.id
_entity.type
_entity.pdbx_description
1 polymer ?
#
loop_
_entity_poly.entity_id
_entity_poly.type
_entity_poly.pdbx_seq_one_letter_code
_entity_poly.pdbx_strand_id
1 'polypeptide(L)'
;MPFPIFFIHPPKSGGSTVISFFELNKGNDQFANFEWDRSGWESCRAKLLTTSIGGGHHPYGIHRILKRPVNYCTILRDPLARQISHYRYAANGKNGDVVRGTSVSITEALVQRGTLSLDEWVAESLGGKNLFVQMLSGHSVLNESSLDIAQTHLRQHIGTVGVCENMSDFLLGLCGMSGLKLPFYFETNRTRGSSKNKGHLSEAARQKFLEDNCLDYEIFRDANRMIERYADESGRIFSNALDLVRIIQAEINQLENPHVHSSIVFGFDEAFLSKVLSVIRRFDLAPIDEYLEFAQSRQPVLADLFEGFVDTIRDGVVSGWAVNLSRPDQRVPIEVRVDREVVASGWSGEPRPDVANAGYPSSHAGFSIPLPAGISDGFHVAISNSPESLHNAGIWRQGWHCA
;
A
#
# COMPACT_ATOMS: atom_id res chain seq x y z
N MET A 1 21.54 -2.23 3.75
CA MET A 1 20.65 -3.06 2.91
C MET A 1 19.38 -2.27 2.66
N PRO A 2 18.76 -2.33 1.46
CA PRO A 2 17.50 -1.66 1.18
C PRO A 2 16.40 -2.18 2.13
N PHE A 3 15.44 -1.31 2.47
CA PHE A 3 14.31 -1.72 3.31
C PHE A 3 13.43 -2.76 2.59
N PRO A 4 12.77 -3.69 3.32
CA PRO A 4 11.84 -4.63 2.72
C PRO A 4 10.73 -3.91 1.95
N ILE A 5 10.32 -4.48 0.82
CA ILE A 5 9.19 -3.95 0.04
C ILE A 5 7.90 -4.41 0.70
N PHE A 6 7.00 -3.47 0.95
CA PHE A 6 5.65 -3.78 1.39
C PHE A 6 4.61 -3.27 0.40
N PHE A 7 3.94 -4.20 -0.26
CA PHE A 7 2.92 -3.93 -1.25
C PHE A 7 1.54 -3.77 -0.58
N ILE A 8 1.09 -2.53 -0.47
CA ILE A 8 -0.31 -2.23 -0.08
C ILE A 8 -1.17 -2.52 -1.30
N HIS A 9 -1.98 -3.57 -1.24
CA HIS A 9 -2.81 -4.00 -2.35
C HIS A 9 -4.29 -3.81 -2.01
N PRO A 10 -4.94 -2.74 -2.52
CA PRO A 10 -6.38 -2.63 -2.44
C PRO A 10 -7.08 -3.78 -3.18
N PRO A 11 -8.05 -4.48 -2.55
CA PRO A 11 -8.77 -5.58 -3.17
C PRO A 11 -9.24 -5.27 -4.60
N LYS A 12 -8.95 -6.21 -5.50
CA LYS A 12 -9.36 -6.20 -6.92
C LYS A 12 -8.71 -5.10 -7.78
N SER A 13 -7.51 -4.66 -7.38
CA SER A 13 -6.67 -3.73 -8.12
C SER A 13 -5.48 -4.42 -8.83
N GLY A 14 -5.53 -5.74 -9.00
CA GLY A 14 -4.53 -6.49 -9.78
C GLY A 14 -3.38 -7.09 -8.97
N GLY A 15 -3.45 -7.16 -7.65
CA GLY A 15 -2.31 -7.65 -6.87
C GLY A 15 -1.98 -9.13 -7.01
N SER A 16 -2.89 -9.99 -7.49
CA SER A 16 -2.51 -11.35 -7.90
C SER A 16 -1.47 -11.33 -9.03
N THR A 17 -1.63 -10.37 -9.93
CA THR A 17 -0.71 -10.13 -11.04
C THR A 17 0.62 -9.58 -10.52
N VAL A 18 0.59 -8.66 -9.56
CA VAL A 18 1.83 -8.13 -8.94
C VAL A 18 2.59 -9.21 -8.16
N ILE A 19 1.89 -10.15 -7.50
CA ILE A 19 2.53 -11.29 -6.83
C ILE A 19 3.29 -12.17 -7.83
N SER A 20 2.71 -12.41 -9.02
CA SER A 20 3.39 -13.16 -10.10
C SER A 20 4.73 -12.53 -10.51
N PHE A 21 4.80 -11.20 -10.50
CA PHE A 21 6.03 -10.45 -10.75
C PHE A 21 7.08 -10.68 -9.66
N PHE A 22 6.66 -10.68 -8.38
CA PHE A 22 7.58 -10.96 -7.28
C PHE A 22 8.13 -12.40 -7.35
N GLU A 23 7.28 -13.37 -7.67
CA GLU A 23 7.71 -14.77 -7.84
C GLU A 23 8.66 -14.95 -9.02
N LEU A 24 8.43 -14.25 -10.14
CA LEU A 24 9.37 -14.26 -11.26
C LEU A 24 10.76 -13.73 -10.87
N ASN A 25 10.82 -12.72 -9.99
CA ASN A 25 12.07 -12.09 -9.60
C ASN A 25 12.80 -12.78 -8.43
N LYS A 26 12.06 -13.39 -7.51
CA LYS A 26 12.61 -13.97 -6.27
C LYS A 26 12.54 -15.50 -6.22
N GLY A 27 11.74 -16.12 -7.08
CA GLY A 27 11.41 -17.54 -7.04
C GLY A 27 10.04 -17.79 -6.41
N ASN A 28 9.57 -19.02 -6.57
CA ASN A 28 8.27 -19.46 -6.05
C ASN A 28 8.22 -19.33 -4.52
N ASP A 29 7.03 -19.02 -4.00
CA ASP A 29 6.72 -18.94 -2.57
C ASP A 29 7.64 -18.00 -1.76
N GLN A 30 8.19 -16.93 -2.35
CA GLN A 30 9.01 -15.96 -1.62
C GLN A 30 8.21 -14.78 -1.05
N PHE A 31 7.04 -14.48 -1.61
CA PHE A 31 6.23 -13.34 -1.19
C PHE A 31 5.53 -13.63 0.14
N ALA A 32 5.68 -12.73 1.12
CA ALA A 32 4.95 -12.83 2.39
C ALA A 32 3.54 -12.21 2.27
N ASN A 33 2.51 -13.06 2.31
CA ASN A 33 1.10 -12.64 2.23
C ASN A 33 0.54 -12.29 3.62
N PHE A 34 0.17 -11.03 3.83
CA PHE A 34 -0.50 -10.58 5.05
C PHE A 34 -2.02 -10.51 4.80
N GLU A 35 -2.75 -11.41 5.43
CA GLU A 35 -4.23 -11.43 5.42
C GLU A 35 -4.82 -10.73 6.65
N TRP A 36 -6.13 -10.45 6.60
CA TRP A 36 -6.85 -9.69 7.63
C TRP A 36 -7.07 -10.47 8.94
N ASP A 37 -6.79 -11.78 8.97
CA ASP A 37 -6.94 -12.60 10.17
C ASP A 37 -5.61 -13.07 10.76
N ARG A 38 -5.57 -13.16 12.09
CA ARG A 38 -4.35 -13.29 12.90
C ARG A 38 -3.73 -14.69 12.89
N SER A 39 -4.04 -15.55 11.91
CA SER A 39 -3.37 -16.84 11.80
C SER A 39 -2.06 -16.69 11.00
N GLY A 40 -0.92 -17.02 11.63
CA GLY A 40 0.38 -17.01 10.93
C GLY A 40 1.14 -15.69 10.84
N TRP A 41 0.79 -14.66 11.62
CA TRP A 41 1.52 -13.36 11.64
C TRP A 41 3.03 -13.52 11.80
N GLU A 42 3.49 -14.31 12.78
CA GLU A 42 4.93 -14.51 12.99
C GLU A 42 5.61 -15.21 11.81
N SER A 43 4.91 -16.13 11.15
CA SER A 43 5.43 -16.78 9.94
C SER A 43 5.54 -15.79 8.79
N CYS A 44 4.51 -14.96 8.56
CA CYS A 44 4.52 -13.92 7.53
C CYS A 44 5.60 -12.87 7.79
N ARG A 45 5.75 -12.46 9.06
CA ARG A 45 6.79 -11.54 9.50
C ARG A 45 8.18 -12.12 9.28
N ALA A 46 8.43 -13.36 9.72
CA ALA A 46 9.71 -14.03 9.52
C ALA A 46 10.05 -14.17 8.03
N LYS A 47 9.05 -14.51 7.21
CA LYS A 47 9.17 -14.60 5.76
C LYS A 47 9.52 -13.24 5.15
N LEU A 48 8.78 -12.17 5.46
CA LEU A 48 9.07 -10.82 4.98
C LEU A 48 10.50 -10.36 5.34
N LEU A 49 10.94 -10.62 6.58
CA LEU A 49 12.28 -10.25 7.01
C LEU A 49 13.39 -11.06 6.32
N THR A 50 13.08 -12.27 5.86
CA THR A 50 14.01 -13.15 5.14
C THR A 50 14.05 -12.83 3.65
N THR A 51 12.88 -12.68 3.01
CA THR A 51 12.75 -12.52 1.56
C THR A 51 12.75 -11.06 1.10
N SER A 52 12.57 -10.12 2.04
CA SER A 52 12.46 -8.67 1.81
C SER A 52 11.31 -8.26 0.89
N ILE A 53 10.32 -9.13 0.67
CA ILE A 53 9.13 -8.85 -0.13
C ILE A 53 7.87 -9.40 0.54
N GLY A 54 6.83 -8.58 0.59
CA GLY A 54 5.53 -8.99 1.08
C GLY A 54 4.49 -7.90 0.92
N GLY A 55 3.30 -8.17 1.41
CA GLY A 55 2.18 -7.25 1.28
C GLY A 55 0.86 -7.96 1.44
N GLY A 56 -0.21 -7.23 1.15
CA GLY A 56 -1.56 -7.77 1.25
C GLY A 56 -2.58 -6.66 1.33
N HIS A 57 -3.78 -7.03 1.77
CA HIS A 57 -4.88 -6.09 1.95
C HIS A 57 -4.72 -5.23 3.22
N HIS A 58 -3.51 -5.08 3.74
CA HIS A 58 -3.23 -4.33 4.96
C HIS A 58 -3.14 -2.83 4.65
N PRO A 59 -3.82 -1.95 5.41
CA PRO A 59 -3.64 -0.50 5.30
C PRO A 59 -2.19 -0.05 5.56
N TYR A 60 -1.88 1.18 5.21
CA TYR A 60 -0.63 1.85 5.57
C TYR A 60 -0.36 1.74 7.09
N GLY A 61 0.92 1.57 7.48
CA GLY A 61 1.33 1.48 8.89
C GLY A 61 1.98 0.17 9.33
N ILE A 62 2.17 -0.82 8.45
CA ILE A 62 2.85 -2.07 8.81
C ILE A 62 4.23 -1.88 9.47
N HIS A 63 4.96 -0.81 9.13
CA HIS A 63 6.28 -0.51 9.71
C HIS A 63 6.24 -0.37 11.24
N ARG A 64 5.13 0.12 11.78
CA ARG A 64 4.84 0.23 13.22
C ARG A 64 4.82 -1.13 13.89
N ILE A 65 4.08 -2.06 13.28
CA ILE A 65 3.95 -3.44 13.77
C ILE A 65 5.27 -4.22 13.60
N LEU A 66 5.99 -3.99 12.50
CA LEU A 66 7.30 -4.60 12.25
C LEU A 66 8.42 -4.01 13.11
N LYS A 67 8.20 -2.81 13.65
CA LYS A 67 9.22 -1.97 14.34
C LYS A 67 10.43 -1.70 13.45
N ARG A 68 10.20 -1.61 12.14
CA ARG A 68 11.23 -1.50 11.10
C ARG A 68 10.69 -0.70 9.91
N PRO A 69 11.55 0.07 9.23
CA PRO A 69 11.15 0.78 8.03
C PRO A 69 10.89 -0.20 6.87
N VAL A 70 9.99 0.19 5.97
CA VAL A 70 9.67 -0.56 4.74
C VAL A 70 9.60 0.41 3.56
N ASN A 71 9.84 -0.11 2.36
CA ASN A 71 9.59 0.60 1.12
C ASN A 71 8.18 0.26 0.63
N TYR A 72 7.25 1.20 0.79
CA TYR A 72 5.87 0.99 0.36
C TYR A 72 5.74 1.09 -1.16
N CYS A 73 4.94 0.19 -1.73
CA CYS A 73 4.41 0.36 -3.08
C CYS A 73 2.91 0.05 -3.10
N THR A 74 2.19 0.61 -4.06
CA THR A 74 0.76 0.34 -4.24
C THR A 74 0.35 0.43 -5.71
N ILE A 75 -0.74 -0.26 -6.04
CA ILE A 75 -1.39 -0.15 -7.35
C ILE A 75 -2.86 0.15 -7.12
N LEU A 76 -3.35 1.19 -7.79
CA LEU A 76 -4.75 1.58 -7.77
C LEU A 76 -5.46 1.11 -9.04
N ARG A 77 -6.76 1.32 -9.11
CA ARG A 77 -7.59 1.03 -10.29
C ARG A 77 -8.70 2.07 -10.34
N ASP A 78 -9.28 2.32 -11.50
CA ASP A 78 -10.52 3.11 -11.54
C ASP A 78 -11.53 2.59 -10.47
N PRO A 79 -12.01 3.46 -9.54
CA PRO A 79 -12.82 3.03 -8.40
C PRO A 79 -14.07 2.23 -8.81
N LEU A 80 -14.73 2.60 -9.92
CA LEU A 80 -15.91 1.90 -10.41
C LEU A 80 -15.54 0.56 -11.07
N ALA A 81 -14.49 0.52 -11.88
CA ALA A 81 -13.98 -0.71 -12.48
C ALA A 81 -13.56 -1.72 -11.40
N ARG A 82 -12.99 -1.25 -10.29
CA ARG A 82 -12.69 -2.06 -9.11
C ARG A 82 -13.96 -2.67 -8.50
N GLN A 83 -15.01 -1.88 -8.28
CA GLN A 83 -16.29 -2.39 -7.76
C GLN A 83 -16.91 -3.46 -8.65
N ILE A 84 -16.97 -3.21 -9.95
CA ILE A 84 -17.50 -4.17 -10.92
C ILE A 84 -16.65 -5.45 -10.90
N SER A 85 -15.33 -5.32 -10.77
CA SER A 85 -14.43 -6.46 -10.68
C SER A 85 -14.60 -7.25 -9.38
N HIS A 86 -14.96 -6.61 -8.27
CA HIS A 86 -15.26 -7.29 -7.00
C HIS A 86 -16.58 -8.03 -7.08
N TYR A 87 -17.64 -7.38 -7.56
CA TYR A 87 -18.92 -8.05 -7.79
C TYR A 87 -18.77 -9.32 -8.62
N ARG A 88 -18.05 -9.24 -9.75
CA ARG A 88 -17.82 -10.41 -10.63
C ARG A 88 -17.01 -11.51 -9.95
N TYR A 89 -16.04 -11.14 -9.13
CA TYR A 89 -15.25 -12.08 -8.35
C TYR A 89 -16.11 -12.80 -7.30
N ALA A 90 -16.99 -12.06 -6.62
CA ALA A 90 -17.96 -12.63 -5.68
C ALA A 90 -18.92 -13.58 -6.41
N ALA A 91 -19.54 -13.13 -7.50
CA ALA A 91 -20.48 -13.90 -8.32
C ALA A 91 -19.89 -15.22 -8.86
N ASN A 92 -18.61 -15.22 -9.23
CA ASN A 92 -17.92 -16.41 -9.75
C ASN A 92 -17.32 -17.30 -8.64
N GLY A 93 -17.80 -17.21 -7.40
CA GLY A 93 -17.34 -18.10 -6.33
C GLY A 93 -15.88 -17.91 -5.94
N LYS A 94 -15.35 -16.67 -6.03
CA LYS A 94 -13.92 -16.36 -5.79
C LYS A 94 -12.98 -17.23 -6.64
N ASN A 95 -13.29 -17.40 -7.93
CA ASN A 95 -12.58 -18.29 -8.85
C ASN A 95 -12.60 -19.78 -8.42
N GLY A 96 -13.69 -20.21 -7.78
CA GLY A 96 -13.84 -21.57 -7.29
C GLY A 96 -13.22 -21.82 -5.92
N ASP A 97 -12.56 -20.84 -5.30
CA ASP A 97 -11.99 -20.99 -3.96
C ASP A 97 -13.05 -21.19 -2.87
N VAL A 98 -14.30 -20.76 -3.11
CA VAL A 98 -15.43 -21.10 -2.23
C VAL A 98 -15.67 -22.61 -2.17
N VAL A 99 -15.54 -23.31 -3.31
CA VAL A 99 -15.65 -24.78 -3.35
C VAL A 99 -14.48 -25.43 -2.61
N ARG A 100 -13.35 -24.73 -2.49
CA ARG A 100 -12.15 -25.15 -1.75
C ARG A 100 -12.18 -24.75 -0.27
N GLY A 101 -13.29 -24.21 0.23
CA GLY A 101 -13.49 -23.90 1.65
C GLY A 101 -13.16 -22.46 2.05
N THR A 102 -12.86 -21.56 1.11
CA THR A 102 -12.64 -20.14 1.42
C THR A 102 -13.93 -19.47 1.88
N SER A 103 -13.84 -18.72 2.97
CA SER A 103 -14.96 -17.96 3.52
C SER A 103 -15.39 -16.80 2.61
N VAL A 104 -16.67 -16.44 2.68
CA VAL A 104 -17.25 -15.30 1.97
C VAL A 104 -17.97 -14.40 2.95
N SER A 105 -17.96 -13.09 2.69
CA SER A 105 -18.81 -12.17 3.45
C SER A 105 -20.29 -12.46 3.18
N ILE A 106 -21.17 -11.96 4.05
CA ILE A 106 -22.62 -12.03 3.86
C ILE A 106 -23.01 -11.39 2.51
N THR A 107 -22.43 -10.24 2.17
CA THR A 107 -22.70 -9.54 0.91
C THR A 107 -22.23 -10.33 -0.30
N GLU A 108 -21.04 -10.93 -0.25
CA GLU A 108 -20.53 -11.80 -1.32
C GLU A 108 -21.40 -13.05 -1.52
N ALA A 109 -21.92 -13.63 -0.42
CA ALA A 109 -22.85 -14.76 -0.49
C ALA A 109 -24.19 -14.38 -1.15
N LEU A 110 -24.70 -13.18 -0.91
CA LEU A 110 -25.92 -12.67 -1.56
C LEU A 110 -25.72 -12.46 -3.06
N VAL A 111 -24.54 -11.99 -3.47
CA VAL A 111 -24.17 -11.89 -4.90
C VAL A 111 -24.17 -13.28 -5.55
N GLN A 112 -23.57 -14.29 -4.91
CA GLN A 112 -23.52 -15.66 -5.46
C GLN A 112 -24.90 -16.29 -5.61
N ARG A 113 -25.81 -15.99 -4.68
CA ARG A 113 -27.21 -16.46 -4.75
C ARG A 113 -28.05 -15.70 -5.78
N GLY A 114 -27.47 -14.69 -6.45
CA GLY A 114 -28.18 -13.81 -7.38
C GLY A 114 -29.20 -12.89 -6.72
N THR A 115 -29.15 -12.76 -5.38
CA THR A 115 -30.08 -11.92 -4.61
C THR A 115 -29.68 -10.45 -4.63
N LEU A 116 -28.37 -10.17 -4.71
CA LEU A 116 -27.85 -8.82 -4.77
C LEU A 116 -27.36 -8.53 -6.20
N SER A 117 -27.95 -7.52 -6.83
CA SER A 117 -27.63 -7.13 -8.21
C SER A 117 -26.33 -6.32 -8.30
N LEU A 118 -25.79 -6.19 -9.53
CA LEU A 118 -24.65 -5.30 -9.79
C LEU A 118 -25.01 -3.84 -9.52
N ASP A 119 -26.25 -3.44 -9.83
CA ASP A 119 -26.73 -2.08 -9.67
C ASP A 119 -26.73 -1.68 -8.20
N GLU A 120 -27.35 -2.50 -7.34
CA GLU A 120 -27.37 -2.30 -5.88
C GLU A 120 -25.96 -2.36 -5.27
N TRP A 121 -25.12 -3.30 -5.71
CA TRP A 121 -23.74 -3.41 -5.25
C TRP A 121 -22.94 -2.12 -5.50
N VAL A 122 -23.08 -1.56 -6.69
CA VAL A 122 -22.39 -0.33 -7.07
C VAL A 122 -23.00 0.88 -6.36
N ALA A 123 -24.33 1.04 -6.40
CA ALA A 123 -25.03 2.16 -5.78
C ALA A 123 -24.68 2.29 -4.28
N GLU A 124 -24.65 1.17 -3.56
CA GLU A 124 -24.38 1.16 -2.11
C GLU A 124 -22.90 0.97 -1.76
N SER A 125 -22.00 1.00 -2.76
CA SER A 125 -20.55 0.86 -2.56
C SER A 125 -20.15 -0.40 -1.75
N LEU A 126 -20.84 -1.53 -1.95
CA LEU A 126 -20.74 -2.70 -1.06
C LEU A 126 -19.39 -3.41 -1.07
N GLY A 127 -18.58 -3.22 -2.10
CA GLY A 127 -17.17 -3.64 -2.14
C GLY A 127 -16.17 -2.65 -1.51
N GLY A 128 -16.65 -1.71 -0.69
CA GLY A 128 -15.86 -0.69 0.01
C GLY A 128 -16.08 0.72 -0.55
N LYS A 129 -16.39 1.67 0.35
CA LYS A 129 -16.56 3.10 0.06
C LYS A 129 -15.29 3.87 0.42
N ASN A 130 -14.76 4.68 -0.49
CA ASN A 130 -13.49 5.41 -0.33
C ASN A 130 -12.35 4.52 0.20
N LEU A 131 -12.23 3.33 -0.38
CA LEU A 131 -11.34 2.27 0.09
C LEU A 131 -9.86 2.64 -0.09
N PHE A 132 -9.51 3.34 -1.16
CA PHE A 132 -8.11 3.74 -1.38
C PHE A 132 -7.68 4.75 -0.33
N VAL A 133 -8.52 5.75 -0.05
CA VAL A 133 -8.22 6.73 1.00
C VAL A 133 -8.11 6.05 2.36
N GLN A 134 -9.03 5.12 2.69
CA GLN A 134 -8.97 4.37 3.95
C GLN A 134 -7.66 3.57 4.08
N MET A 135 -7.30 2.83 3.04
CA MET A 135 -6.10 1.99 3.07
C MET A 135 -4.81 2.81 3.08
N LEU A 136 -4.74 3.89 2.30
CA LEU A 136 -3.52 4.69 2.17
C LEU A 136 -3.35 5.69 3.32
N SER A 137 -4.42 6.13 3.98
CA SER A 137 -4.29 6.93 5.21
C SER A 137 -3.90 6.08 6.42
N GLY A 138 -4.22 4.77 6.40
CA GLY A 138 -4.03 3.89 7.55
C GLY A 138 -5.07 4.10 8.67
N HIS A 139 -6.12 4.91 8.43
CA HIS A 139 -7.17 5.13 9.41
C HIS A 139 -8.18 3.96 9.38
N SER A 140 -8.57 3.48 10.56
CA SER A 140 -9.63 2.47 10.68
C SER A 140 -10.99 3.01 10.21
N VAL A 141 -11.26 4.29 10.48
CA VAL A 141 -12.46 5.02 10.07
C VAL A 141 -12.04 6.34 9.42
N LEU A 142 -12.66 6.66 8.29
CA LEU A 142 -12.40 7.90 7.58
C LEU A 142 -12.86 9.12 8.38
N ASN A 143 -12.07 10.18 8.31
CA ASN A 143 -12.39 11.49 8.88
C ASN A 143 -11.95 12.59 7.90
N GLU A 144 -12.12 13.85 8.30
CA GLU A 144 -11.85 15.02 7.45
C GLU A 144 -10.38 15.14 7.01
N SER A 145 -9.42 14.56 7.75
CA SER A 145 -7.99 14.59 7.39
C SER A 145 -7.53 13.37 6.60
N SER A 146 -8.35 12.31 6.49
CA SER A 146 -7.94 11.05 5.86
C SER A 146 -7.44 11.22 4.43
N LEU A 147 -8.07 12.07 3.63
CA LEU A 147 -7.65 12.31 2.24
C LEU A 147 -6.28 12.98 2.17
N ASP A 148 -6.06 14.04 2.94
CA ASP A 148 -4.79 14.77 2.97
C ASP A 148 -3.64 13.89 3.46
N ILE A 149 -3.89 13.06 4.47
CA ILE A 149 -2.92 12.08 4.98
C ILE A 149 -2.61 11.03 3.91
N ALA A 150 -3.63 10.45 3.26
CA ALA A 150 -3.44 9.47 2.20
C ALA A 150 -2.65 10.04 1.02
N GLN A 151 -2.98 11.26 0.58
CA GLN A 151 -2.25 11.98 -0.46
C GLN A 151 -0.80 12.27 -0.06
N THR A 152 -0.55 12.60 1.22
CA THR A 152 0.79 12.87 1.71
C THR A 152 1.63 11.59 1.80
N HIS A 153 1.06 10.47 2.28
CA HIS A 153 1.73 9.17 2.22
C HIS A 153 2.04 8.77 0.78
N LEU A 154 1.11 8.98 -0.15
CA LEU A 154 1.33 8.70 -1.57
C LEU A 154 2.53 9.46 -2.13
N ARG A 155 2.70 10.74 -1.76
CA ARG A 155 3.80 11.59 -2.22
C ARG A 155 5.13 11.36 -1.51
N GLN A 156 5.11 11.02 -0.22
CA GLN A 156 6.30 11.08 0.63
C GLN A 156 6.79 9.72 1.13
N HIS A 157 5.91 8.73 1.28
CA HIS A 157 6.25 7.42 1.88
C HIS A 157 6.12 6.25 0.91
N ILE A 158 5.31 6.38 -0.13
CA ILE A 158 5.11 5.35 -1.14
C ILE A 158 6.11 5.56 -2.28
N GLY A 159 7.09 4.66 -2.38
CA GLY A 159 8.17 4.75 -3.37
C GLY A 159 7.73 4.45 -4.79
N THR A 160 6.66 3.68 -4.98
CA THR A 160 6.11 3.40 -6.32
C THR A 160 4.59 3.28 -6.26
N VAL A 161 3.92 4.07 -7.10
CA VAL A 161 2.48 4.01 -7.33
C VAL A 161 2.23 3.59 -8.78
N GLY A 162 1.21 2.77 -9.00
CA GLY A 162 0.77 2.36 -10.33
C GLY A 162 -0.75 2.37 -10.47
N VAL A 163 -1.22 2.15 -11.69
CA VAL A 163 -2.63 1.87 -11.98
C VAL A 163 -2.78 0.55 -12.72
N CYS A 164 -3.83 -0.20 -12.40
CA CYS A 164 -4.09 -1.54 -12.92
C CYS A 164 -4.23 -1.56 -14.45
N GLU A 165 -4.68 -0.44 -15.02
CA GLU A 165 -4.83 -0.22 -16.46
C GLU A 165 -3.48 -0.23 -17.19
N ASN A 166 -2.38 0.09 -16.49
CA ASN A 166 -1.02 0.17 -17.02
C ASN A 166 -0.04 -0.64 -16.15
N MET A 167 -0.30 -1.94 -15.96
CA MET A 167 0.52 -2.82 -15.10
C MET A 167 2.02 -2.81 -15.45
N SER A 168 2.39 -2.86 -16.74
CA SER A 168 3.80 -2.85 -17.16
C SER A 168 4.55 -1.59 -16.74
N ASP A 169 3.88 -0.45 -16.73
CA ASP A 169 4.44 0.84 -16.28
C ASP A 169 4.80 0.75 -14.79
N PHE A 170 3.84 0.33 -13.97
CA PHE A 170 4.02 0.13 -12.53
C PHE A 170 5.18 -0.81 -12.19
N LEU A 171 5.25 -1.97 -12.86
CA LEU A 171 6.28 -2.96 -12.57
C LEU A 171 7.67 -2.50 -13.01
N LEU A 172 7.76 -1.75 -14.11
CA LEU A 172 9.01 -1.11 -14.53
C LEU A 172 9.46 -0.06 -13.50
N GLY A 173 8.54 0.81 -13.06
CA GLY A 173 8.76 1.75 -11.94
C GLY A 173 9.27 1.05 -10.68
N LEU A 174 8.61 -0.05 -10.30
CA LEU A 174 8.96 -0.82 -9.10
C LEU A 174 10.35 -1.45 -9.20
N CYS A 175 10.73 -1.98 -10.36
CA CYS A 175 12.09 -2.47 -10.62
C CYS A 175 13.14 -1.36 -10.39
N GLY A 176 12.89 -0.16 -10.91
CA GLY A 176 13.79 1.00 -10.74
C GLY A 176 14.02 1.39 -9.27
N MET A 177 13.02 1.16 -8.41
CA MET A 177 13.08 1.50 -6.98
C MET A 177 13.62 0.37 -6.07
N SER A 178 13.56 -0.88 -6.51
CA SER A 178 13.72 -2.04 -5.61
C SER A 178 14.93 -2.94 -5.89
N GLY A 179 15.62 -2.73 -7.01
CA GLY A 179 16.68 -3.61 -7.48
C GLY A 179 16.18 -4.94 -8.06
N LEU A 180 14.85 -5.12 -8.18
CA LEU A 180 14.26 -6.16 -9.01
C LEU A 180 14.50 -5.84 -10.49
N LYS A 181 14.57 -6.85 -11.36
CA LYS A 181 15.05 -6.66 -12.75
C LYS A 181 14.04 -7.04 -13.83
N LEU A 182 13.04 -7.84 -13.50
CA LEU A 182 12.14 -8.44 -14.50
C LEU A 182 10.73 -7.85 -14.35
N PRO A 183 10.38 -6.74 -15.03
CA PRO A 183 9.09 -6.04 -14.95
C PRO A 183 7.96 -6.76 -15.70
N PHE A 184 7.89 -8.08 -15.54
CA PHE A 184 6.94 -8.94 -16.25
C PHE A 184 6.02 -9.65 -15.27
N TYR A 185 4.85 -10.01 -15.77
CA TYR A 185 3.81 -10.66 -14.98
C TYR A 185 3.06 -11.69 -15.82
N PHE A 186 2.19 -12.44 -15.17
CA PHE A 186 1.21 -13.27 -15.85
C PHE A 186 -0.08 -13.33 -15.05
N GLU A 187 -1.20 -13.31 -15.78
CA GLU A 187 -2.52 -13.21 -15.18
C GLU A 187 -3.03 -14.58 -14.72
N THR A 188 -3.40 -14.68 -13.44
CA THR A 188 -4.21 -15.79 -12.93
C THR A 188 -5.70 -15.56 -13.18
N ASN A 189 -6.10 -14.33 -13.49
CA ASN A 189 -7.50 -13.92 -13.58
C ASN A 189 -7.86 -13.42 -14.98
N ARG A 190 -7.90 -14.33 -15.95
CA ARG A 190 -8.52 -14.01 -17.24
C ARG A 190 -10.03 -14.09 -17.11
N THR A 191 -10.69 -12.95 -16.91
CA THR A 191 -12.13 -12.90 -17.23
C THR A 191 -12.26 -13.06 -18.74
N ARG A 192 -12.37 -14.30 -19.24
CA ARG A 192 -12.91 -14.55 -20.59
C ARG A 192 -14.22 -13.80 -20.62
N GLY A 193 -14.31 -12.79 -21.48
CA GLY A 193 -15.48 -11.94 -21.58
C GLY A 193 -16.72 -12.79 -21.82
N SER A 194 -17.43 -13.15 -20.75
CA SER A 194 -18.82 -13.57 -20.85
C SER A 194 -19.61 -12.29 -21.02
N SER A 195 -19.74 -11.88 -22.28
CA SER A 195 -20.64 -10.80 -22.71
C SER A 195 -22.12 -11.13 -22.45
N LYS A 196 -22.44 -12.28 -21.85
CA LYS A 196 -23.80 -12.81 -21.78
C LYS A 196 -24.62 -12.37 -20.56
N ASN A 197 -24.02 -11.73 -19.55
CA ASN A 197 -24.75 -11.11 -18.44
C ASN A 197 -23.98 -9.89 -17.92
N LYS A 198 -23.86 -8.84 -18.74
CA LYS A 198 -23.64 -7.50 -18.16
C LYS A 198 -24.92 -7.19 -17.39
N GLY A 199 -24.92 -7.42 -16.08
CA GLY A 199 -25.95 -6.84 -15.21
C GLY A 199 -26.08 -5.37 -15.60
N HIS A 200 -27.31 -4.92 -15.87
CA HIS A 200 -27.55 -3.55 -16.26
C HIS A 200 -27.14 -2.65 -15.10
N LEU A 201 -26.08 -1.86 -15.29
CA LEU A 201 -25.68 -0.82 -14.36
C LEU A 201 -26.35 0.46 -14.82
N SER A 202 -27.24 1.01 -13.99
CA SER A 202 -27.97 2.24 -14.25
C SER A 202 -27.07 3.47 -14.08
N GLU A 203 -27.38 4.55 -14.79
CA GLU A 203 -26.70 5.83 -14.59
C GLU A 203 -26.93 6.39 -13.19
N ALA A 204 -28.08 6.10 -12.56
CA ALA A 204 -28.36 6.51 -11.19
C ALA A 204 -27.41 5.84 -10.18
N ALA A 205 -27.21 4.52 -10.29
CA ALA A 205 -26.24 3.80 -9.47
C ALA A 205 -24.81 4.28 -9.71
N ARG A 206 -24.45 4.54 -10.98
CA ARG A 206 -23.14 5.09 -11.35
C ARG A 206 -22.93 6.47 -10.71
N GLN A 207 -23.91 7.37 -10.82
CA GLN A 207 -23.80 8.73 -10.29
C GLN A 207 -23.71 8.74 -8.76
N LYS A 208 -24.54 7.96 -8.08
CA LYS A 208 -24.46 7.79 -6.63
C LYS A 208 -23.09 7.24 -6.20
N PHE A 209 -22.57 6.25 -6.92
CA PHE A 209 -21.24 5.71 -6.62
C PHE A 209 -20.13 6.75 -6.77
N LEU A 210 -20.18 7.60 -7.81
CA LEU A 210 -19.23 8.69 -8.01
C LEU A 210 -19.24 9.68 -6.84
N GLU A 211 -20.44 10.05 -6.38
CA GLU A 211 -20.62 10.97 -5.24
C GLU A 211 -20.11 10.36 -3.94
N ASP A 212 -20.47 9.10 -3.68
CA ASP A 212 -20.06 8.40 -2.46
C ASP A 212 -18.55 8.13 -2.41
N ASN A 213 -17.88 7.97 -3.56
CA ASN A 213 -16.47 7.61 -3.66
C ASN A 213 -15.59 8.75 -4.18
N CYS A 214 -16.03 9.99 -3.98
CA CYS A 214 -15.35 11.18 -4.49
C CYS A 214 -13.89 11.29 -4.02
N LEU A 215 -13.58 10.84 -2.80
CA LEU A 215 -12.22 10.89 -2.24
C LEU A 215 -11.29 9.87 -2.95
N ASP A 216 -11.81 8.68 -3.27
CA ASP A 216 -11.06 7.68 -4.04
C ASP A 216 -10.74 8.18 -5.46
N TYR A 217 -11.67 8.90 -6.10
CA TYR A 217 -11.40 9.52 -7.41
C TYR A 217 -10.38 10.64 -7.32
N GLU A 218 -10.35 11.40 -6.23
CA GLU A 218 -9.35 12.44 -6.02
C GLU A 218 -7.94 11.85 -5.90
N ILE A 219 -7.74 10.88 -5.01
CA ILE A 219 -6.42 10.24 -4.86
C ILE A 219 -6.03 9.43 -6.11
N PHE A 220 -6.99 8.84 -6.82
CA PHE A 220 -6.72 8.17 -8.10
C PHE A 220 -6.23 9.17 -9.16
N ARG A 221 -6.80 10.37 -9.22
CA ARG A 221 -6.32 11.43 -10.12
C ARG A 221 -4.93 11.94 -9.73
N ASP A 222 -4.61 11.99 -8.44
CA ASP A 222 -3.26 12.34 -7.98
C ASP A 222 -2.25 11.27 -8.36
N ALA A 223 -2.58 9.99 -8.17
CA ALA A 223 -1.75 8.88 -8.60
C ALA A 223 -1.43 8.92 -10.10
N ASN A 224 -2.45 9.14 -10.95
CA ASN A 224 -2.23 9.27 -12.39
C ASN A 224 -1.33 10.46 -12.74
N ARG A 225 -1.55 11.64 -12.12
CA ARG A 225 -0.68 12.80 -12.31
C ARG A 225 0.77 12.54 -11.91
N MET A 226 1.00 11.78 -10.83
CA MET A 226 2.34 11.39 -10.40
C MET A 226 3.02 10.45 -11.41
N ILE A 227 2.27 9.48 -11.94
CA ILE A 227 2.77 8.52 -12.95
C ILE A 227 3.13 9.26 -14.25
N GLU A 228 2.22 10.11 -14.75
CA GLU A 228 2.45 10.93 -15.95
C GLU A 228 3.69 11.82 -15.79
N ARG A 229 3.79 12.51 -14.65
CA ARG A 229 4.94 13.38 -14.35
C ARG A 229 6.24 12.59 -14.31
N TYR A 230 6.27 11.41 -13.68
CA TYR A 230 7.46 10.57 -13.62
C TYR A 230 7.88 10.10 -15.02
N ALA A 231 6.93 9.69 -15.86
CA ALA A 231 7.18 9.28 -17.24
C ALA A 231 7.75 10.45 -18.06
N ASP A 232 7.19 11.66 -17.93
CA ASP A 232 7.66 12.87 -18.60
C ASP A 232 9.08 13.26 -18.15
N GLU A 233 9.35 13.24 -16.85
CA GLU A 233 10.67 13.57 -16.27
C GLU A 233 11.76 12.54 -16.65
N SER A 234 11.37 11.27 -16.82
CA SER A 234 12.26 10.19 -17.24
C SER A 234 12.47 10.15 -18.76
N GLY A 235 11.52 10.70 -19.53
CA GLY A 235 11.61 10.88 -20.97
C GLY A 235 11.87 9.59 -21.75
N ARG A 236 12.76 9.69 -22.76
CA ARG A 236 13.00 8.59 -23.72
C ARG A 236 13.58 7.33 -23.08
N ILE A 237 14.34 7.45 -21.99
CA ILE A 237 14.91 6.29 -21.29
C ILE A 237 13.78 5.40 -20.78
N PHE A 238 12.76 6.00 -20.14
CA PHE A 238 11.61 5.25 -19.67
C PHE A 238 10.74 4.72 -20.81
N SER A 239 10.43 5.54 -21.82
CA SER A 239 9.56 5.09 -22.91
C SER A 239 10.18 3.93 -23.71
N ASN A 240 11.48 3.97 -23.98
CA ASN A 240 12.19 2.90 -24.69
C ASN A 240 12.16 1.58 -23.89
N ALA A 241 12.41 1.67 -22.58
CA ALA A 241 12.31 0.51 -21.69
C ALA A 241 10.89 -0.05 -21.66
N LEU A 242 9.88 0.81 -21.50
CA LEU A 242 8.47 0.42 -21.43
C LEU A 242 7.98 -0.23 -22.73
N ASP A 243 8.40 0.28 -23.89
CA ASP A 243 8.07 -0.31 -25.19
C ASP A 243 8.65 -1.72 -25.32
N LEU A 244 9.92 -1.92 -24.92
CA LEU A 244 10.52 -3.25 -24.87
C LEU A 244 9.78 -4.18 -23.89
N VAL A 245 9.43 -3.68 -22.70
CA VAL A 245 8.65 -4.44 -21.71
C VAL A 245 7.34 -4.92 -22.31
N ARG A 246 6.62 -4.05 -23.03
CA ARG A 246 5.34 -4.38 -23.67
C ARG A 246 5.50 -5.44 -24.77
N ILE A 247 6.57 -5.37 -25.57
CA ILE A 247 6.88 -6.37 -26.60
C ILE A 247 7.10 -7.74 -25.95
N ILE A 248 7.97 -7.82 -24.94
CA ILE A 248 8.28 -9.07 -24.25
C ILE A 248 7.05 -9.61 -23.51
N GLN A 249 6.28 -8.74 -22.85
CA GLN A 249 5.04 -9.12 -22.17
C GLN A 249 4.01 -9.71 -23.15
N ALA A 250 3.93 -9.19 -24.38
CA ALA A 250 3.05 -9.75 -25.42
C ALA A 250 3.45 -11.19 -25.80
N GLU A 251 4.75 -11.50 -25.87
CA GLU A 251 5.24 -12.86 -26.10
C GLU A 251 4.98 -13.78 -24.90
N ILE A 252 5.17 -13.29 -23.68
CA ILE A 252 4.83 -14.04 -22.45
C ILE A 252 3.33 -14.38 -22.45
N ASN A 253 2.47 -13.46 -22.86
CA ASN A 253 1.02 -13.65 -22.91
C ASN A 253 0.56 -14.70 -23.95
N GLN A 254 1.43 -15.11 -24.88
CA GLN A 254 1.17 -16.20 -25.83
C GLN A 254 1.46 -17.58 -25.23
N LEU A 255 2.19 -17.65 -24.12
CA LEU A 255 2.43 -18.92 -23.44
C LEU A 255 1.13 -19.49 -22.89
N GLU A 256 0.99 -20.81 -22.97
CA GLU A 256 -0.04 -21.52 -22.23
C GLU A 256 0.25 -21.36 -20.73
N ASN A 257 -0.65 -20.67 -20.02
CA ASN A 257 -0.56 -20.47 -18.59
C ASN A 257 -1.43 -21.53 -17.88
N PRO A 258 -0.83 -22.56 -17.26
CA PRO A 258 -1.57 -23.60 -16.53
C PRO A 258 -2.21 -23.08 -15.23
N HIS A 259 -1.83 -21.88 -14.79
CA HIS A 259 -2.26 -21.23 -13.55
C HIS A 259 -3.40 -20.23 -13.76
N VAL A 260 -4.07 -20.28 -14.93
CA VAL A 260 -5.29 -19.50 -15.13
C VAL A 260 -6.39 -20.05 -14.22
N HIS A 261 -6.91 -19.20 -13.35
CA HIS A 261 -7.84 -19.51 -12.26
C HIS A 261 -7.25 -20.36 -11.12
N SER A 262 -5.93 -20.50 -11.01
CA SER A 262 -5.32 -21.03 -9.79
C SER A 262 -5.41 -20.00 -8.66
N SER A 263 -5.52 -20.49 -7.42
CA SER A 263 -5.44 -19.62 -6.25
C SER A 263 -3.99 -19.15 -6.08
N ILE A 264 -3.82 -17.89 -5.69
CA ILE A 264 -2.51 -17.27 -5.41
C ILE A 264 -1.74 -18.08 -4.35
N VAL A 265 -2.46 -18.79 -3.48
CA VAL A 265 -1.92 -19.63 -2.41
C VAL A 265 -0.96 -20.71 -2.92
N PHE A 266 -1.11 -21.17 -4.17
CA PHE A 266 -0.31 -22.27 -4.71
C PHE A 266 0.96 -21.83 -5.44
N GLY A 267 1.17 -20.52 -5.61
CA GLY A 267 2.30 -19.95 -6.36
C GLY A 267 2.36 -20.44 -7.81
N PHE A 268 3.49 -20.21 -8.47
CA PHE A 268 3.75 -20.67 -9.84
C PHE A 268 4.87 -21.71 -9.87
N ASP A 269 4.64 -22.82 -10.59
CA ASP A 269 5.64 -23.90 -10.66
C ASP A 269 6.92 -23.47 -11.40
N GLU A 270 8.06 -24.04 -10.99
CA GLU A 270 9.38 -23.70 -11.52
C GLU A 270 9.50 -23.96 -13.04
N ALA A 271 8.77 -24.94 -13.57
CA ALA A 271 8.82 -25.27 -14.99
C ALA A 271 8.14 -24.17 -15.83
N PHE A 272 7.02 -23.63 -15.37
CA PHE A 272 6.37 -22.48 -15.99
C PHE A 272 7.25 -21.23 -15.91
N LEU A 273 7.80 -20.91 -14.73
CA LEU A 273 8.73 -19.77 -14.57
C LEU A 273 9.95 -19.90 -15.50
N SER A 274 10.50 -21.12 -15.65
CA SER A 274 11.61 -21.37 -16.57
C SER A 274 11.24 -21.13 -18.04
N LYS A 275 10.01 -21.45 -18.46
CA LYS A 275 9.51 -21.12 -19.80
C LYS A 275 9.44 -19.61 -20.01
N VAL A 276 8.90 -18.86 -19.05
CA VAL A 276 8.85 -17.39 -19.09
C VAL A 276 10.26 -16.80 -19.23
N LEU A 277 11.20 -17.25 -18.39
CA LEU A 277 12.60 -16.83 -18.48
C LEU A 277 13.24 -17.17 -19.84
N SER A 278 12.86 -18.30 -20.45
CA SER A 278 13.34 -18.66 -21.80
C SER A 278 12.83 -17.73 -22.90
N VAL A 279 11.65 -17.13 -22.73
CA VAL A 279 11.13 -16.09 -23.65
C VAL A 279 11.91 -14.81 -23.46
N ILE A 280 12.07 -14.35 -22.21
CA ILE A 280 12.79 -13.12 -21.87
C ILE A 280 14.23 -13.16 -22.43
N ARG A 281 14.94 -14.29 -22.30
CA ARG A 281 16.32 -14.46 -22.79
C ARG A 281 16.49 -14.35 -24.32
N ARG A 282 15.40 -14.30 -25.10
CA ARG A 282 15.46 -14.08 -26.55
C ARG A 282 15.67 -12.61 -26.93
N PHE A 283 15.49 -11.71 -25.97
CA PHE A 283 15.54 -10.27 -26.18
C PHE A 283 16.80 -9.68 -25.57
N ASP A 284 17.30 -8.61 -26.20
CA ASP A 284 18.29 -7.74 -25.60
C ASP A 284 17.60 -6.83 -24.59
N LEU A 285 17.99 -6.94 -23.32
CA LEU A 285 17.38 -6.19 -22.21
C LEU A 285 18.05 -4.84 -21.97
N ALA A 286 19.03 -4.43 -22.78
CA ALA A 286 19.76 -3.17 -22.61
C ALA A 286 18.86 -1.94 -22.35
N PRO A 287 17.74 -1.71 -23.06
CA PRO A 287 16.86 -0.58 -22.75
C PRO A 287 16.25 -0.64 -21.33
N ILE A 288 15.92 -1.83 -20.84
CA ILE A 288 15.42 -2.01 -19.47
C ILE A 288 16.56 -1.73 -18.50
N ASP A 289 17.73 -2.34 -18.69
CA ASP A 289 18.88 -2.17 -17.81
C ASP A 289 19.33 -0.70 -17.72
N GLU A 290 19.38 0.03 -18.85
CA GLU A 290 19.66 1.48 -18.90
C GLU A 290 18.67 2.29 -18.07
N TYR A 291 17.38 1.98 -18.17
CA TYR A 291 16.37 2.63 -17.33
C TYR A 291 16.55 2.29 -15.84
N LEU A 292 16.88 1.04 -15.50
CA LEU A 292 17.08 0.65 -14.10
C LEU A 292 18.29 1.38 -13.51
N GLU A 293 19.38 1.54 -14.25
CA GLU A 293 20.53 2.33 -13.84
C GLU A 293 20.17 3.81 -13.65
N PHE A 294 19.43 4.39 -14.61
CA PHE A 294 18.92 5.75 -14.52
C PHE A 294 18.04 5.95 -13.27
N ALA A 295 17.07 5.07 -13.05
CA ALA A 295 16.14 5.16 -11.92
C ALA A 295 16.88 5.00 -10.57
N GLN A 296 17.84 4.10 -10.49
CA GLN A 296 18.68 3.92 -9.29
C GLN A 296 19.52 5.17 -8.98
N SER A 297 20.02 5.87 -9.99
CA SER A 297 20.78 7.12 -9.81
C SER A 297 19.92 8.30 -9.31
N ARG A 298 18.60 8.20 -9.45
CA ARG A 298 17.63 9.27 -9.15
C ARG A 298 16.63 8.90 -8.08
N GLN A 299 16.91 7.87 -7.27
CA GLN A 299 15.93 7.40 -6.29
C GLN A 299 15.45 8.55 -5.39
N PRO A 300 14.12 8.77 -5.28
CA PRO A 300 13.58 9.78 -4.42
C PRO A 300 13.95 9.49 -2.97
N VAL A 301 14.30 10.55 -2.24
CA VAL A 301 14.44 10.47 -0.79
C VAL A 301 13.04 10.43 -0.20
N LEU A 302 12.60 9.24 0.21
CA LEU A 302 11.36 9.06 0.95
C LEU A 302 11.49 9.69 2.34
N ALA A 303 10.38 10.22 2.85
CA ALA A 303 10.32 10.73 4.21
C ALA A 303 10.50 9.58 5.22
N ASP A 304 11.01 9.94 6.39
CA ASP A 304 11.31 8.97 7.44
C ASP A 304 10.03 8.40 8.04
N LEU A 305 10.08 7.12 8.39
CA LEU A 305 9.01 6.43 9.09
C LEU A 305 9.28 6.52 10.59
N PHE A 306 8.26 6.90 11.34
CA PHE A 306 8.36 7.12 12.77
C PHE A 306 7.44 6.20 13.55
N GLU A 307 7.75 6.05 14.83
CA GLU A 307 6.88 5.41 15.80
C GLU A 307 7.00 6.14 17.13
N GLY A 308 5.92 6.19 17.90
CA GLY A 308 5.99 6.71 19.25
C GLY A 308 4.65 6.83 19.94
N PHE A 309 4.68 7.25 21.18
CA PHE A 309 3.52 7.33 22.05
C PHE A 309 3.65 8.53 22.98
N VAL A 310 2.56 9.27 23.17
CA VAL A 310 2.44 10.29 24.20
C VAL A 310 1.98 9.61 25.49
N ASP A 311 2.88 9.46 26.46
CA ASP A 311 2.62 8.71 27.69
C ASP A 311 1.67 9.47 28.62
N THR A 312 1.98 10.74 28.89
CA THR A 312 1.23 11.54 29.86
C THR A 312 1.41 13.02 29.63
N ILE A 313 0.46 13.79 30.17
CA ILE A 313 0.54 15.23 30.30
C ILE A 313 0.26 15.56 31.76
N ARG A 314 1.28 16.02 32.47
CA ARG A 314 1.18 16.31 33.90
C ARG A 314 2.07 17.51 34.22
N ASP A 315 1.59 18.36 35.13
CA ASP A 315 2.32 19.53 35.65
C ASP A 315 2.89 20.45 34.55
N GLY A 316 2.12 20.60 33.45
CA GLY A 316 2.52 21.44 32.33
C GLY A 316 3.62 20.84 31.45
N VAL A 317 3.89 19.53 31.53
CA VAL A 317 4.87 18.85 30.68
C VAL A 317 4.18 17.74 29.88
N VAL A 318 4.44 17.68 28.58
CA VAL A 318 4.08 16.55 27.72
C VAL A 318 5.28 15.62 27.67
N SER A 319 5.09 14.36 28.07
CA SER A 319 6.14 13.35 28.03
C SER A 319 5.69 12.13 27.23
N GLY A 320 6.67 11.49 26.60
CA GLY A 320 6.43 10.33 25.75
C GLY A 320 7.72 9.75 25.20
N TRP A 321 7.59 9.01 24.11
CA TRP A 321 8.74 8.56 23.33
C TRP A 321 8.45 8.61 21.83
N ALA A 322 9.51 8.79 21.05
CA ALA A 322 9.47 8.75 19.60
C ALA A 322 10.80 8.23 19.04
N VAL A 323 10.71 7.34 18.06
CA VAL A 323 11.84 6.75 17.34
C VAL A 323 11.69 7.00 15.84
N ASN A 324 12.81 7.31 15.19
CA ASN A 324 12.92 7.29 13.74
C ASN A 324 13.29 5.87 13.30
N LEU A 325 12.35 5.13 12.71
CA LEU A 325 12.60 3.75 12.25
C LEU A 325 13.54 3.74 11.05
N SER A 326 13.47 4.75 10.18
CA SER A 326 14.35 4.88 9.01
C SER A 326 15.79 5.21 9.39
N ARG A 327 15.99 5.99 10.46
CA ARG A 327 17.30 6.45 10.95
C ARG A 327 17.36 6.41 12.49
N PRO A 328 17.54 5.22 13.11
CA PRO A 328 17.41 5.04 14.56
C PRO A 328 18.32 5.89 15.45
N ASP A 329 19.46 6.33 14.91
CA ASP A 329 20.41 7.19 15.63
C ASP A 329 19.99 8.68 15.64
N GLN A 330 19.01 9.06 14.81
CA GLN A 330 18.52 10.44 14.74
C GLN A 330 17.41 10.68 15.76
N ARG A 331 17.53 11.80 16.49
CA ARG A 331 16.49 12.29 17.38
C ARG A 331 15.28 12.75 16.58
N VAL A 332 14.09 12.51 17.13
CA VAL A 332 12.82 12.90 16.50
C VAL A 332 12.44 14.30 16.97
N PRO A 333 12.23 15.27 16.06
CA PRO A 333 11.72 16.58 16.41
C PRO A 333 10.22 16.50 16.71
N ILE A 334 9.82 16.96 17.88
CA ILE A 334 8.44 16.92 18.37
C ILE A 334 7.93 18.35 18.56
N GLU A 335 6.71 18.60 18.12
CA GLU A 335 6.01 19.86 18.28
C GLU A 335 4.71 19.66 19.04
N VAL A 336 4.37 20.62 19.89
CA VAL A 336 3.03 20.76 20.46
C VAL A 336 2.35 21.90 19.74
N ARG A 337 1.16 21.64 19.19
CA ARG A 337 0.45 22.59 18.34
C ARG A 337 -0.95 22.87 18.87
N VAL A 338 -1.36 24.13 18.80
CA VAL A 338 -2.77 24.56 18.92
C VAL A 338 -3.19 24.99 17.53
N ASP A 339 -4.20 24.34 16.97
CA ASP A 339 -4.57 24.47 15.56
C ASP A 339 -3.37 24.27 14.62
N ARG A 340 -2.86 25.34 14.00
CA ARG A 340 -1.69 25.33 13.11
C ARG A 340 -0.45 25.97 13.72
N GLU A 341 -0.55 26.54 14.92
CA GLU A 341 0.55 27.24 15.57
C GLU A 341 1.34 26.31 16.49
N VAL A 342 2.67 26.34 16.35
CA VAL A 342 3.58 25.61 17.23
C VAL A 342 3.76 26.42 18.53
N VAL A 343 3.28 25.87 19.64
CA VAL A 343 3.32 26.52 20.95
C VAL A 343 4.45 26.00 21.84
N ALA A 344 4.95 24.79 21.56
CA ALA A 344 6.17 24.25 22.17
C ALA A 344 6.85 23.28 21.19
N SER A 345 8.15 23.07 21.39
CA SER A 345 8.92 22.11 20.61
C SER A 345 10.00 21.46 21.46
N GLY A 346 10.35 20.23 21.13
CA GLY A 346 11.44 19.49 21.75
C GLY A 346 11.94 18.37 20.87
N TRP A 347 12.78 17.51 21.45
CA TRP A 347 13.41 16.39 20.74
C TRP A 347 13.31 15.14 21.59
N SER A 348 13.21 13.98 20.94
CA SER A 348 13.56 12.74 21.62
C SER A 348 15.05 12.65 21.94
N GLY A 349 15.43 11.76 22.85
CA GLY A 349 16.83 11.55 23.23
C GLY A 349 17.02 11.16 24.70
N GLU A 350 15.96 11.21 25.50
CA GLU A 350 15.99 10.71 26.88
C GLU A 350 16.00 9.18 26.90
N PRO A 351 16.68 8.56 27.89
CA PRO A 351 16.79 7.10 27.97
C PRO A 351 15.42 6.45 28.19
N ARG A 352 15.10 5.44 27.37
CA ARG A 352 13.90 4.60 27.47
C ARG A 352 14.27 3.12 27.33
N PRO A 353 14.83 2.50 28.38
CA PRO A 353 15.20 1.08 28.35
C PRO A 353 14.00 0.16 28.09
N ASP A 354 12.80 0.57 28.52
CA ASP A 354 11.54 -0.12 28.25
C ASP A 354 11.20 -0.16 26.75
N VAL A 355 11.41 0.94 26.03
CA VAL A 355 11.21 1.03 24.56
C VAL A 355 12.23 0.14 23.83
N ALA A 356 13.49 0.16 24.25
CA ALA A 356 14.52 -0.74 23.70
C ALA A 356 14.18 -2.22 23.99
N ASN A 357 13.76 -2.55 25.21
CA ASN A 357 13.38 -3.91 25.61
C ASN A 357 12.14 -4.40 24.86
N ALA A 358 11.27 -3.49 24.41
CA ALA A 358 10.15 -3.82 23.51
C ALA A 358 10.60 -4.14 22.07
N GLY A 359 11.88 -4.00 21.73
CA GLY A 359 12.45 -4.34 20.43
C GLY A 359 12.49 -3.19 19.42
N TYR A 360 12.34 -1.94 19.87
CA TYR A 360 12.56 -0.76 19.03
C TYR A 360 14.06 -0.49 18.84
N PRO A 361 14.46 0.14 17.73
CA PRO A 361 15.86 0.23 17.34
C PRO A 361 16.66 1.32 18.08
N SER A 362 16.05 2.05 19.04
CA SER A 362 16.72 3.11 19.81
C SER A 362 16.40 3.02 21.30
N SER A 363 17.43 3.18 22.14
CA SER A 363 17.34 3.28 23.60
C SER A 363 17.22 4.71 24.12
N HIS A 364 17.30 5.70 23.23
CA HIS A 364 17.22 7.13 23.54
C HIS A 364 16.00 7.74 22.83
N ALA A 365 14.82 7.21 23.18
CA ALA A 365 13.58 7.52 22.51
C ALA A 365 12.71 8.52 23.29
N GLY A 366 12.99 8.79 24.56
CA GLY A 366 12.12 9.61 25.42
C GLY A 366 12.17 11.08 25.06
N PHE A 367 11.06 11.79 25.26
CA PHE A 367 10.97 13.25 25.21
C PHE A 367 10.16 13.78 26.40
N SER A 368 10.51 14.98 26.85
CA SER A 368 9.76 15.76 27.83
C SER A 368 9.74 17.23 27.39
N ILE A 369 8.55 17.78 27.12
CA ILE A 369 8.37 19.11 26.52
C ILE A 369 7.54 19.98 27.47
N PRO A 370 8.12 21.04 28.05
CA PRO A 370 7.38 21.97 28.89
C PRO A 370 6.42 22.79 28.02
N LEU A 371 5.18 22.91 28.48
CA LEU A 371 4.14 23.72 27.87
C LEU A 371 4.19 25.16 28.40
N PRO A 372 3.87 26.17 27.57
CA PRO A 372 3.71 27.54 28.02
C PRO A 372 2.60 27.66 29.07
N ALA A 373 2.78 28.54 30.05
CA ALA A 373 1.73 28.88 30.99
C ALA A 373 0.53 29.51 30.25
N GLY A 374 -0.68 29.04 30.55
CA GLY A 374 -1.90 29.55 29.92
C GLY A 374 -2.15 29.06 28.49
N ILE A 375 -1.47 27.97 28.07
CA ILE A 375 -1.81 27.27 26.81
C ILE A 375 -3.32 26.97 26.77
N SER A 376 -3.95 27.27 25.63
CA SER A 376 -5.35 26.95 25.41
C SER A 376 -5.57 25.44 25.43
N ASP A 377 -6.73 25.03 25.93
CA ASP A 377 -7.21 23.66 25.71
C ASP A 377 -7.27 23.36 24.21
N GLY A 378 -7.09 22.10 23.83
CA GLY A 378 -7.22 21.69 22.43
C GLY A 378 -5.91 21.46 21.68
N PHE A 379 -4.77 21.39 22.36
CA PHE A 379 -3.49 21.14 21.70
C PHE A 379 -3.29 19.65 21.35
N HIS A 380 -2.45 19.38 20.37
CA HIS A 380 -2.04 18.03 19.97
C HIS A 380 -0.51 17.96 19.81
N VAL A 381 0.03 16.74 19.87
CA VAL A 381 1.46 16.47 19.68
C VAL A 381 1.68 15.97 18.26
N ALA A 382 2.67 16.53 17.56
CA ALA A 382 3.00 16.17 16.20
C ALA A 382 4.51 15.97 16.04
N ILE A 383 4.90 15.22 15.01
CA ILE A 383 6.29 15.14 14.58
C ILE A 383 6.52 16.30 13.60
N SER A 384 7.58 17.07 13.80
CA SER A 384 7.88 18.22 12.93
C SER A 384 8.10 17.76 11.49
N ASN A 385 7.47 18.46 10.54
CA ASN A 385 7.58 18.20 9.09
C ASN A 385 7.29 16.76 8.66
N SER A 386 6.46 16.03 9.41
CA SER A 386 6.08 14.65 9.08
C SER A 386 4.56 14.47 9.12
N PRO A 387 3.99 13.67 8.21
CA PRO A 387 2.59 13.24 8.31
C PRO A 387 2.41 12.10 9.33
N GLU A 388 3.49 11.49 9.81
CA GLU A 388 3.41 10.47 10.85
C GLU A 388 2.91 11.09 12.17
N SER A 389 2.01 10.36 12.82
CA SER A 389 1.44 10.75 14.11
C SER A 389 1.91 9.77 15.19
N LEU A 390 2.20 10.31 16.37
CA LEU A 390 2.42 9.48 17.54
C LEU A 390 1.08 8.87 18.01
N HIS A 391 1.14 7.72 18.63
CA HIS A 391 -0.02 7.16 19.33
C HIS A 391 -0.38 8.03 20.56
N ASN A 392 -1.66 8.07 20.90
CA ASN A 392 -2.20 8.87 22.02
C ASN A 392 -1.91 10.38 21.91
N ALA A 393 -1.68 10.87 20.68
CA ALA A 393 -1.40 12.27 20.38
C ALA A 393 -2.64 13.05 19.93
N GLY A 394 -3.83 12.57 20.29
CA GLY A 394 -5.09 13.25 20.02
C GLY A 394 -5.19 14.61 20.73
N ILE A 395 -6.38 15.18 20.75
CA ILE A 395 -6.59 16.48 21.39
C ILE A 395 -6.55 16.32 22.91
N TRP A 396 -5.67 17.07 23.56
CA TRP A 396 -5.56 17.08 25.02
C TRP A 396 -6.18 18.35 25.62
N ARG A 397 -6.81 18.18 26.80
CA ARG A 397 -7.21 19.26 27.72
C ARG A 397 -6.51 19.01 29.03
N GLN A 398 -6.13 20.05 29.77
CA GLN A 398 -5.24 19.92 30.94
C GLN A 398 -5.65 18.75 31.87
N GLY A 399 -4.89 17.64 31.82
CA GLY A 399 -5.08 16.43 32.64
C GLY A 399 -5.98 15.32 32.07
N TRP A 400 -6.63 15.48 30.92
CA TRP A 400 -7.52 14.48 30.32
C TRP A 400 -7.32 14.36 28.80
N HIS A 401 -7.11 13.13 28.31
CA HIS A 401 -7.16 12.83 26.88
C HIS A 401 -8.63 12.89 26.42
N CYS A 402 -8.96 13.80 25.50
CA CYS A 402 -10.27 13.77 24.85
C CYS A 402 -10.19 12.76 23.70
N ALA A 403 -10.49 11.49 24.01
CA ALA A 403 -10.58 10.42 23.01
C ALA A 403 -11.77 10.65 22.07
#